data_AF-A0AAV7C173-F1
#
_entry.id   AF-A0AAV7C173-F1
#
_cell.length_a   1.000
_cell.length_b   1.000
_cell.length_c   1.000
_cell.angle_alpha   90.00
_cell.angle_beta   90.00
_cell.angle_gamma   90.00
#
_symmetry.space_group_name_H-M   'P 1'
#
loop_
_entity.id
_entity.type
_entity.pdbx_description
1 polymer ?
#
loop_
_entity_poly.entity_id
_entity_poly.type
_entity_poly.pdbx_seq_one_letter_code
_entity_poly.pdbx_strand_id
1 'polypeptide(L)'
;MLNPKAIFSNNEMSLENIEIYGFDYDYTLAFYSKDLHTLIFNTARDLLIHEHRYPNELKSYEYDPNFAIRGLHYDVHKALLMKIDSFHYIQLGTVYRGFEVVPDSEVIEMYQGSHVPLEQMSDFYGKSSEGNTLKQFMDIFSLPEMTLLSCVNDYFLKNNIDYEPVHLYKDVKDAIRDVHVKGLMYRAVEADIERYICYGEKTQAVLAKLANHGKKMFLITNSPSSFVDKGMNFIVGKDWRDLFDVVIVQADKPNFFNDKRRPFRRFTDRGVYCGI
;
A
#
# COMPACT_ATOMS: atom_id res chain seq x y z
N MET A 1 -11.52 -24.32 5.69
CA MET A 1 -11.52 -22.91 5.25
C MET A 1 -11.47 -22.02 6.48
N LEU A 2 -10.67 -20.95 6.45
CA LEU A 2 -10.63 -19.94 7.51
C LEU A 2 -11.94 -19.14 7.49
N ASN A 3 -12.52 -18.86 8.67
CA ASN A 3 -13.70 -18.02 8.77
C ASN A 3 -13.29 -16.55 8.58
N PRO A 4 -13.73 -15.85 7.52
CA PRO A 4 -13.34 -14.46 7.26
C PRO A 4 -13.88 -13.46 8.28
N LYS A 5 -14.78 -13.89 9.18
CA LYS A 5 -15.32 -13.08 10.27
C LYS A 5 -14.69 -13.41 11.64
N ALA A 6 -13.76 -14.37 11.69
CA ALA A 6 -13.10 -14.72 12.93
C ALA A 6 -11.97 -13.73 13.27
N ILE A 7 -11.75 -13.53 14.56
CA ILE A 7 -10.56 -12.84 15.08
C ILE A 7 -9.54 -13.94 15.40
N PHE A 8 -8.39 -13.90 14.75
CA PHE A 8 -7.29 -14.83 14.99
C PHE A 8 -6.30 -14.21 15.98
N SER A 9 -5.78 -15.02 16.89
CA SER A 9 -4.81 -14.58 17.90
C SER A 9 -3.48 -15.29 17.69
N ASN A 10 -2.39 -14.51 17.63
CA ASN A 10 -1.03 -15.03 17.66
C ASN A 10 -0.47 -15.06 19.10
N ASN A 11 -0.91 -14.12 19.95
CA ASN A 11 -0.48 -13.97 21.34
C ASN A 11 -1.70 -13.70 22.22
N GLU A 12 -1.67 -14.18 23.46
CA GLU A 12 -2.73 -13.92 24.43
C GLU A 12 -2.89 -12.40 24.68
N MET A 13 -4.12 -11.90 24.58
CA MET A 13 -4.46 -10.51 24.84
C MET A 13 -5.85 -10.43 25.47
N SER A 14 -5.95 -9.79 26.64
CA SER A 14 -7.23 -9.45 27.25
C SER A 14 -7.67 -8.05 26.81
N LEU A 15 -8.78 -7.97 26.08
CA LEU A 15 -9.38 -6.69 25.67
C LEU A 15 -9.92 -5.87 26.86
N GLU A 16 -10.16 -6.50 28.00
CA GLU A 16 -10.56 -5.82 29.23
C GLU A 16 -9.48 -4.81 29.67
N ASN A 17 -8.22 -5.23 29.60
CA ASN A 17 -7.04 -4.48 30.04
C ASN A 17 -6.62 -3.37 29.05
N ILE A 18 -7.24 -3.28 27.86
CA ILE A 18 -6.91 -2.27 26.87
C ILE A 18 -7.70 -1.00 27.16
N GLU A 19 -7.03 0.06 27.59
CA GLU A 19 -7.67 1.35 27.91
C GLU A 19 -7.85 2.25 26.68
N ILE A 20 -6.92 2.19 25.73
CA ILE A 20 -6.82 3.10 24.58
C ILE A 20 -6.71 2.29 23.29
N TYR A 21 -7.55 2.62 22.30
CA TYR A 21 -7.54 2.02 20.97
C TYR A 21 -7.01 3.04 19.94
N GLY A 22 -5.91 2.69 19.28
CA GLY A 22 -5.36 3.46 18.16
C GLY A 22 -5.79 2.90 16.83
N PHE A 23 -6.25 3.76 15.92
CA PHE A 23 -6.67 3.36 14.58
C PHE A 23 -5.82 4.03 13.51
N ASP A 24 -5.44 3.26 12.49
CA ASP A 24 -5.11 3.82 11.18
C ASP A 24 -6.41 4.19 10.45
N TYR A 25 -6.31 5.03 9.42
CA TYR A 25 -7.44 5.41 8.59
C TYR A 25 -7.61 4.48 7.39
N ASP A 26 -6.68 4.54 6.44
CA ASP A 26 -6.76 3.85 5.15
C ASP A 26 -6.65 2.32 5.32
N TYR A 27 -7.58 1.57 4.74
CA TYR A 27 -7.75 0.11 4.92
C TYR A 27 -7.93 -0.39 6.36
N THR A 28 -8.19 0.50 7.32
CA THR A 28 -8.47 0.15 8.73
C THR A 28 -9.82 0.68 9.20
N LEU A 29 -10.08 1.98 9.11
CA LEU A 29 -11.41 2.56 9.31
C LEU A 29 -12.14 2.74 7.98
N ALA A 30 -11.44 3.28 6.99
CA ALA A 30 -11.92 3.41 5.61
C ALA A 30 -11.51 2.17 4.81
N PHE A 31 -12.45 1.25 4.62
CA PHE A 31 -12.24 0.11 3.73
C PHE A 31 -12.55 0.51 2.30
N TYR A 32 -11.64 0.25 1.39
CA TYR A 32 -11.83 0.62 -0.01
C TYR A 32 -12.34 -0.53 -0.87
N SER A 33 -13.14 -0.20 -1.87
CA SER A 33 -13.56 -1.14 -2.92
C SER A 33 -12.39 -1.44 -3.87
N LYS A 34 -12.53 -2.51 -4.66
CA LYS A 34 -11.54 -2.87 -5.69
C LYS A 34 -11.32 -1.76 -6.74
N ASP A 35 -12.29 -0.87 -6.90
CA ASP A 35 -12.22 0.23 -7.87
C ASP A 35 -11.10 1.21 -7.53
N LEU A 36 -10.71 1.33 -6.25
CA LEU A 36 -9.58 2.17 -5.85
C LEU A 36 -8.26 1.68 -6.48
N HIS A 37 -8.04 0.37 -6.52
CA HIS A 37 -6.83 -0.20 -7.12
C HIS A 37 -6.80 0.05 -8.63
N THR A 38 -7.94 -0.12 -9.31
CA THR A 38 -8.08 0.20 -10.73
C THR A 38 -7.80 1.68 -11.01
N LEU A 39 -8.33 2.57 -10.16
CA LEU A 39 -8.06 4.00 -10.25
C LEU A 39 -6.56 4.31 -10.12
N ILE A 40 -5.91 3.77 -9.09
CA ILE A 40 -4.46 4.00 -8.85
C ILE A 40 -3.65 3.48 -10.03
N PHE A 41 -3.93 2.26 -10.50
CA PHE A 41 -3.25 1.66 -11.64
C PHE A 41 -3.40 2.53 -12.91
N ASN A 42 -4.63 2.88 -13.27
CA ASN A 42 -4.90 3.66 -14.47
C ASN A 42 -4.24 5.04 -14.40
N THR A 43 -4.34 5.70 -13.24
CA THR A 43 -3.74 7.02 -13.03
C THR A 43 -2.21 6.95 -13.13
N ALA A 44 -1.58 5.96 -12.51
CA ALA A 44 -0.12 5.78 -12.56
C ALA A 44 0.35 5.45 -13.99
N ARG A 45 -0.35 4.57 -14.70
CA ARG A 45 -0.08 4.25 -16.10
C ARG A 45 -0.16 5.51 -16.97
N ASP A 46 -1.19 6.33 -16.79
CA ASP A 46 -1.37 7.55 -17.57
C ASP A 46 -0.26 8.58 -17.24
N LEU A 47 0.21 8.66 -15.99
CA LEU A 47 1.38 9.46 -15.63
C LEU A 47 2.66 8.96 -16.32
N LEU A 48 2.89 7.65 -16.40
CA LEU A 48 4.04 7.10 -17.13
C LEU A 48 4.01 7.52 -18.62
N ILE A 49 2.85 7.45 -19.25
CA ILE A 49 2.68 7.82 -20.66
C ILE A 49 2.90 9.32 -20.85
N HIS A 50 2.28 10.16 -20.02
CA HIS A 50 2.23 11.60 -20.25
C HIS A 50 3.44 12.36 -19.68
N GLU A 51 3.96 11.96 -18.52
CA GLU A 51 5.09 12.62 -17.87
C GLU A 51 6.43 11.94 -18.18
N HIS A 52 6.47 10.61 -18.18
CA HIS A 52 7.69 9.83 -18.44
C HIS A 52 7.84 9.41 -19.92
N ARG A 53 6.87 9.75 -20.79
CA ARG A 53 6.87 9.47 -22.24
C ARG A 53 6.94 7.99 -22.59
N TYR A 54 6.36 7.14 -21.75
CA TYR A 54 6.19 5.74 -22.08
C TYR A 54 5.22 5.55 -23.25
N PRO A 55 5.29 4.42 -23.99
CA PRO A 55 4.46 4.17 -25.16
C PRO A 55 2.95 4.22 -24.85
N ASN A 56 2.17 4.84 -25.75
CA ASN A 56 0.73 5.02 -25.58
C ASN A 56 -0.03 3.69 -25.58
N GLU A 57 0.55 2.67 -26.22
CA GLU A 57 0.06 1.31 -26.32
C GLU A 57 -0.08 0.64 -24.95
N LEU A 58 0.59 1.14 -23.91
CA LEU A 58 0.37 0.71 -22.53
C LEU A 58 -1.10 0.86 -22.09
N LYS A 59 -1.88 1.76 -22.71
CA LYS A 59 -3.33 1.89 -22.46
C LYS A 59 -4.12 0.63 -22.79
N SER A 60 -3.57 -0.31 -23.56
CA SER A 60 -4.17 -1.61 -23.82
C SER A 60 -4.14 -2.55 -22.60
N TYR A 61 -3.28 -2.29 -21.62
CA TYR A 61 -3.26 -3.04 -20.37
C TYR A 61 -4.30 -2.49 -19.40
N GLU A 62 -5.10 -3.41 -18.86
CA GLU A 62 -6.08 -3.17 -17.81
C GLU A 62 -5.61 -3.75 -16.48
N TYR A 63 -6.09 -3.19 -15.37
CA TYR A 63 -5.80 -3.72 -14.05
C TYR A 63 -6.54 -5.04 -13.79
N ASP A 64 -5.82 -6.15 -13.64
CA ASP A 64 -6.37 -7.41 -13.18
C ASP A 64 -6.18 -7.58 -11.65
N PRO A 65 -7.26 -7.57 -10.86
CA PRO A 65 -7.19 -7.76 -9.40
C PRO A 65 -6.78 -9.18 -8.98
N ASN A 66 -6.73 -10.15 -9.90
CA ASN A 66 -6.38 -11.54 -9.59
C ASN A 66 -4.92 -11.90 -9.91
N PHE A 67 -4.17 -11.00 -10.55
CA PHE A 67 -2.80 -11.26 -10.96
C PHE A 67 -1.83 -11.27 -9.76
N ALA A 68 -1.83 -10.19 -8.97
CA ALA A 68 -0.91 -10.02 -7.84
C ALA A 68 -1.61 -10.23 -6.51
N ILE A 69 -0.89 -10.81 -5.54
CA ILE A 69 -1.33 -10.92 -4.15
C ILE A 69 -0.39 -10.13 -3.23
N ARG A 70 -0.89 -9.75 -2.06
CA ARG A 70 -0.10 -9.03 -1.05
C ARG A 70 1.07 -9.89 -0.54
N GLY A 71 2.23 -9.26 -0.37
CA GLY A 71 3.43 -9.88 0.23
C GLY A 71 4.40 -10.51 -0.77
N LEU A 72 4.17 -10.35 -2.07
CA LEU A 72 5.14 -10.77 -3.10
C LEU A 72 6.41 -9.92 -3.05
N HIS A 73 7.47 -10.47 -3.62
CA HIS A 73 8.78 -9.84 -3.72
C HIS A 73 9.08 -9.48 -5.17
N TYR A 74 9.72 -8.34 -5.40
CA TYR A 74 10.16 -7.91 -6.71
C TYR A 74 11.67 -7.70 -6.72
N ASP A 75 12.38 -8.47 -7.55
CA ASP A 75 13.80 -8.27 -7.80
C ASP A 75 13.94 -7.14 -8.82
N VAL A 76 14.36 -5.98 -8.33
CA VAL A 76 14.50 -4.76 -9.13
C VAL A 76 15.53 -4.90 -10.25
N HIS A 77 16.59 -5.69 -10.07
CA HIS A 77 17.63 -5.85 -11.10
C HIS A 77 17.25 -6.88 -12.16
N LYS A 78 16.48 -7.90 -11.77
CA LYS A 78 16.05 -8.95 -12.70
C LYS A 78 14.66 -8.70 -13.30
N ALA A 79 13.96 -7.65 -12.83
CA ALA A 79 12.57 -7.34 -13.17
C ALA A 79 11.61 -8.53 -12.93
N LEU A 80 11.80 -9.26 -11.82
CA LEU A 80 11.06 -10.48 -11.51
C LEU A 80 10.13 -10.28 -10.32
N LEU A 81 8.86 -10.65 -10.47
CA LEU A 81 7.91 -10.74 -9.37
C LEU A 81 7.82 -12.19 -8.89
N MET A 82 7.92 -12.45 -7.59
CA MET A 82 7.94 -13.81 -7.07
C MET A 82 7.39 -13.93 -5.65
N LYS A 83 6.99 -15.15 -5.27
CA LYS A 83 6.69 -15.48 -3.88
C LYS A 83 7.92 -16.07 -3.21
N ILE A 84 8.21 -15.59 -2.01
CA ILE A 84 9.27 -16.10 -1.14
C ILE A 84 8.61 -16.49 0.18
N ASP A 85 9.01 -17.62 0.75
CA ASP A 85 8.50 -18.07 2.04
C ASP A 85 9.23 -17.45 3.24
N SER A 86 8.79 -17.80 4.45
CA SER A 86 9.38 -17.32 5.70
C SER A 86 10.81 -17.79 5.96
N PHE A 87 11.30 -18.77 5.21
CA PHE A 87 12.66 -19.29 5.28
C PHE A 87 13.54 -18.76 4.13
N HIS A 88 13.06 -17.75 3.41
CA HIS A 88 13.71 -17.10 2.27
C HIS A 88 13.92 -18.00 1.06
N TYR A 89 13.09 -19.04 0.89
CA TYR A 89 13.09 -19.83 -0.34
C TYR A 89 12.08 -19.26 -1.34
N ILE A 90 12.57 -19.02 -2.56
CA ILE A 90 11.77 -18.75 -3.75
C ILE A 90 10.85 -19.94 -3.97
N GLN A 91 9.55 -19.66 -4.02
CA GLN A 91 8.55 -20.66 -4.37
C GLN A 91 8.60 -20.84 -5.89
N LEU A 92 9.24 -21.92 -6.34
CA LEU A 92 9.32 -22.30 -7.75
C LEU A 92 7.92 -22.39 -8.39
N GLY A 93 7.84 -22.07 -9.68
CA GLY A 93 6.58 -21.89 -10.42
C GLY A 93 5.80 -20.61 -10.10
N THR A 94 6.30 -19.75 -9.20
CA THR A 94 5.65 -18.46 -8.86
C THR A 94 6.46 -17.24 -9.32
N VAL A 95 7.53 -17.45 -10.10
CA VAL A 95 8.40 -16.39 -10.59
C VAL A 95 7.91 -15.90 -11.95
N TYR A 96 7.60 -14.62 -12.05
CA TYR A 96 7.06 -13.99 -13.24
C TYR A 96 8.02 -12.93 -13.77
N ARG A 97 8.22 -12.94 -15.09
CA ARG A 97 8.86 -11.87 -15.85
C ARG A 97 7.78 -11.24 -16.74
N GLY A 98 7.33 -10.05 -16.38
CA GLY A 98 6.10 -9.49 -16.95
C GLY A 98 4.90 -10.34 -16.52
N PHE A 99 4.22 -10.96 -17.49
CA PHE A 99 3.12 -11.91 -17.27
C PHE A 99 3.48 -13.37 -17.54
N GLU A 100 4.70 -13.65 -17.99
CA GLU A 100 5.14 -15.00 -18.30
C GLU A 100 5.84 -15.63 -17.09
N VAL A 101 5.55 -16.90 -16.83
CA VAL A 101 6.23 -17.69 -15.80
C VAL A 101 7.64 -18.00 -16.26
N VAL A 102 8.63 -17.72 -15.41
CA VAL A 102 10.02 -18.07 -15.67
C VAL A 102 10.24 -19.55 -15.34
N PRO A 103 10.86 -20.35 -16.23
CA PRO A 103 11.18 -21.74 -15.96
C PRO A 103 12.05 -21.90 -14.71
N ASP A 104 11.73 -22.90 -13.88
CA ASP A 104 12.43 -23.13 -12.61
C ASP A 104 13.94 -23.35 -12.79
N SER A 105 14.36 -23.96 -13.90
CA SER A 105 15.78 -24.13 -14.22
C SER A 105 16.49 -22.79 -14.40
N GLU A 106 15.84 -21.82 -15.05
CA GLU A 106 16.38 -20.47 -15.24
C GLU A 106 16.41 -19.71 -13.92
N VAL A 107 15.39 -19.87 -13.07
CA VAL A 107 15.38 -19.29 -11.71
C VAL A 107 16.52 -19.83 -10.88
N ILE A 108 16.71 -21.15 -10.84
CA ILE A 108 17.79 -21.79 -10.08
C ILE A 108 19.16 -21.33 -10.57
N GLU A 109 19.33 -21.16 -11.88
CA GLU A 109 20.57 -20.63 -12.45
C GLU A 109 20.79 -19.16 -12.03
N MET A 110 19.78 -18.30 -12.15
CA MET A 110 19.86 -16.87 -11.81
C MET A 110 20.16 -16.60 -10.33
N TYR A 111 19.67 -17.45 -9.44
CA TYR A 111 19.83 -17.29 -7.98
C TYR A 111 20.84 -18.28 -7.36
N GLN A 112 21.50 -19.11 -8.17
CA GLN A 112 22.42 -20.16 -7.71
C GLN A 112 21.79 -21.09 -6.67
N GLY A 113 20.53 -21.46 -6.90
CA GLY A 113 19.65 -22.16 -5.97
C GLY A 113 18.29 -21.48 -5.84
N SER A 114 17.55 -21.82 -4.78
CA SER A 114 16.25 -21.21 -4.48
C SER A 114 16.24 -20.37 -3.21
N HIS A 115 17.33 -20.34 -2.45
CA HIS A 115 17.42 -19.55 -1.21
C HIS A 115 17.98 -18.16 -1.49
N VAL A 116 17.29 -17.12 -1.03
CA VAL A 116 17.73 -15.72 -1.14
C VAL A 116 18.39 -15.27 0.18
N PRO A 117 19.65 -14.79 0.15
CA PRO A 117 20.31 -14.25 1.35
C PRO A 117 19.58 -13.04 1.95
N LEU A 118 19.65 -12.91 3.28
CA LEU A 118 19.00 -11.83 4.03
C LEU A 118 19.52 -10.44 3.62
N GLU A 119 20.79 -10.34 3.24
CA GLU A 119 21.43 -9.09 2.84
C GLU A 119 20.84 -8.50 1.55
N GLN A 120 20.19 -9.34 0.74
CA GLN A 120 19.51 -8.94 -0.49
C GLN A 120 18.06 -8.47 -0.23
N MET A 121 17.52 -8.73 0.96
CA MET A 121 16.16 -8.36 1.37
C MET A 121 16.13 -6.94 1.94
N SER A 122 15.48 -6.02 1.23
CA SER A 122 15.72 -4.59 1.45
C SER A 122 14.79 -3.85 2.43
N ASP A 123 13.73 -4.48 2.94
CA ASP A 123 12.68 -3.75 3.67
C ASP A 123 12.48 -4.16 5.14
N PHE A 124 12.58 -5.45 5.49
CA PHE A 124 12.33 -5.90 6.88
C PHE A 124 13.59 -5.97 7.75
N TYR A 125 14.77 -6.20 7.15
CA TYR A 125 16.00 -6.55 7.89
C TYR A 125 17.13 -5.49 7.84
N GLY A 126 16.97 -4.41 7.08
CA GLY A 126 17.97 -3.33 7.03
C GLY A 126 18.14 -2.74 5.63
N LYS A 127 18.95 -1.67 5.54
CA LYS A 127 19.31 -1.06 4.24
C LYS A 127 20.09 -2.08 3.42
N SER A 128 19.65 -2.35 2.19
CA SER A 128 20.43 -3.15 1.23
C SER A 128 21.81 -2.52 1.07
N SER A 129 22.85 -3.27 1.45
CA SER A 129 24.23 -2.78 1.49
C SER A 129 24.90 -2.77 0.12
N GLU A 130 24.33 -3.41 -0.91
CA GLU A 130 25.08 -3.76 -2.13
C GLU A 130 24.26 -3.69 -3.43
N GLY A 131 23.44 -2.65 -3.62
CA GLY A 131 22.75 -2.40 -4.89
C GLY A 131 21.56 -3.33 -5.15
N ASN A 132 21.67 -4.63 -4.90
CA ASN A 132 20.60 -5.60 -5.02
C ASN A 132 19.43 -5.25 -4.10
N THR A 133 18.29 -4.95 -4.72
CA THR A 133 17.12 -4.48 -3.99
C THR A 133 15.94 -5.41 -4.27
N LEU A 134 15.86 -6.51 -3.52
CA LEU A 134 14.64 -7.31 -3.49
C LEU A 134 13.62 -6.59 -2.59
N LYS A 135 12.52 -6.14 -3.19
CA LYS A 135 11.49 -5.34 -2.52
C LYS A 135 10.30 -6.19 -2.13
N GLN A 136 9.85 -6.10 -0.89
CA GLN A 136 8.67 -6.82 -0.44
C GLN A 136 7.45 -5.89 -0.41
N PHE A 137 6.41 -6.28 -1.14
CA PHE A 137 5.20 -5.49 -1.31
C PHE A 137 4.14 -5.84 -0.28
N MET A 138 4.30 -5.28 0.92
CA MET A 138 3.47 -5.57 2.10
C MET A 138 2.24 -4.67 2.25
N ASP A 139 2.11 -3.58 1.51
CA ASP A 139 0.94 -2.68 1.59
C ASP A 139 -0.12 -3.11 0.57
N ILE A 140 -1.41 -2.99 0.90
CA ILE A 140 -2.50 -3.22 -0.06
C ILE A 140 -2.40 -2.21 -1.23
N PHE A 141 -1.94 -0.98 -0.97
CA PHE A 141 -1.70 0.03 -2.00
C PHE A 141 -0.62 -0.36 -3.02
N SER A 142 0.16 -1.41 -2.76
CA SER A 142 1.20 -1.89 -3.67
C SER A 142 0.70 -2.88 -4.73
N LEU A 143 -0.54 -3.36 -4.64
CA LEU A 143 -1.11 -4.27 -5.64
C LEU A 143 -1.13 -3.63 -7.05
N PRO A 144 -1.60 -2.38 -7.24
CA PRO A 144 -1.46 -1.67 -8.52
C PRO A 144 -0.01 -1.52 -9.00
N GLU A 145 0.93 -1.27 -8.10
CA GLU A 145 2.35 -1.09 -8.44
C GLU A 145 2.95 -2.38 -9.01
N MET A 146 2.72 -3.52 -8.35
CA MET A 146 3.18 -4.84 -8.84
C MET A 146 2.60 -5.17 -10.22
N THR A 147 1.30 -4.96 -10.42
CA THR A 147 0.66 -5.19 -11.71
C THR A 147 1.24 -4.26 -12.78
N LEU A 148 1.45 -2.98 -12.46
CA LEU A 148 2.00 -2.01 -13.42
C LEU A 148 3.45 -2.31 -13.79
N LEU A 149 4.29 -2.73 -12.83
CA LEU A 149 5.65 -3.22 -13.09
C LEU A 149 5.61 -4.38 -14.09
N SER A 150 4.72 -5.35 -13.89
CA SER A 150 4.53 -6.48 -14.81
C SER A 150 4.01 -6.06 -16.18
N CYS A 151 3.03 -5.14 -16.26
CA CYS A 151 2.52 -4.63 -17.55
C CYS A 151 3.61 -3.96 -18.39
N VAL A 152 4.38 -3.06 -17.78
CA VAL A 152 5.42 -2.31 -18.48
C VAL A 152 6.54 -3.25 -18.93
N ASN A 153 6.96 -4.18 -18.05
CA ASN A 153 7.96 -5.18 -18.39
C ASN A 153 7.49 -6.09 -19.54
N ASP A 154 6.27 -6.64 -19.44
CA ASP A 154 5.67 -7.48 -20.48
C ASP A 154 5.60 -6.76 -21.84
N TYR A 155 5.20 -5.49 -21.85
CA TYR A 155 5.15 -4.69 -23.06
C TYR A 155 6.54 -4.51 -23.68
N PHE A 156 7.56 -4.17 -22.89
CA PHE A 156 8.93 -4.02 -23.40
C PHE A 156 9.48 -5.32 -23.98
N LEU A 157 9.24 -6.45 -23.32
CA LEU A 157 9.66 -7.77 -23.81
C LEU A 157 8.98 -8.13 -25.13
N LYS A 158 7.65 -7.95 -25.23
CA LYS A 158 6.89 -8.28 -26.45
C LYS A 158 7.26 -7.41 -27.65
N ASN A 159 7.74 -6.20 -27.41
CA ASN A 159 8.11 -5.24 -28.45
C ASN A 159 9.62 -5.12 -28.65
N ASN A 160 10.43 -5.98 -28.01
CA ASN A 160 11.90 -5.95 -28.07
C ASN A 160 12.47 -4.56 -27.78
N ILE A 161 11.96 -3.89 -26.75
CA ILE A 161 12.45 -2.59 -26.28
C ILE A 161 13.50 -2.87 -25.21
N ASP A 162 14.74 -2.43 -25.46
CA ASP A 162 15.80 -2.49 -24.46
C ASP A 162 15.52 -1.48 -23.33
N TYR A 163 15.70 -1.92 -22.09
CA TYR A 163 15.51 -1.08 -20.91
C TYR A 163 16.38 -1.55 -19.75
N GLU A 164 16.61 -0.66 -18.78
CA GLU A 164 17.28 -0.98 -17.52
C GLU A 164 16.22 -1.22 -16.42
N PRO A 165 16.14 -2.43 -15.84
CA PRO A 165 15.16 -2.78 -14.80
C PRO A 165 15.07 -1.80 -13.62
N VAL A 166 16.22 -1.29 -13.17
CA VAL A 166 16.28 -0.33 -12.05
C VAL A 166 15.55 0.98 -12.40
N HIS A 167 15.67 1.45 -13.64
CA HIS A 167 15.00 2.67 -14.10
C HIS A 167 13.51 2.47 -14.32
N LEU A 168 13.11 1.33 -14.89
CA LEU A 168 11.70 0.95 -14.99
C LEU A 168 11.04 0.95 -13.61
N TYR A 169 11.66 0.27 -12.63
CA TYR A 169 11.15 0.22 -11.26
C TYR A 169 11.01 1.62 -10.67
N LYS A 170 12.02 2.48 -10.85
CA LYS A 170 12.01 3.85 -10.34
C LYS A 170 10.86 4.67 -10.93
N ASP A 171 10.68 4.63 -12.25
CA ASP A 171 9.64 5.41 -12.93
C ASP A 171 8.24 4.94 -12.51
N VAL A 172 8.00 3.63 -12.44
CA VAL A 172 6.71 3.09 -11.96
C VAL A 172 6.45 3.49 -10.50
N LYS A 173 7.46 3.38 -9.64
CA LYS A 173 7.36 3.78 -8.23
C LYS A 173 7.08 5.28 -8.09
N ASP A 174 7.75 6.11 -8.87
CA ASP A 174 7.55 7.57 -8.86
C ASP A 174 6.13 7.92 -9.35
N ALA A 175 5.61 7.25 -10.39
CA ALA A 175 4.23 7.43 -10.85
C ALA A 175 3.18 7.02 -9.79
N ILE A 176 3.38 5.89 -9.10
CA ILE A 176 2.51 5.44 -7.99
C ILE A 176 2.58 6.41 -6.81
N ARG A 177 3.78 6.90 -6.46
CA ARG A 177 3.95 7.94 -5.43
C ARG A 177 3.18 9.19 -5.80
N ASP A 178 3.29 9.64 -7.04
CA ASP A 178 2.68 10.87 -7.53
C ASP A 178 1.15 10.82 -7.51
N VAL A 179 0.54 9.65 -7.70
CA VAL A 179 -0.91 9.44 -7.50
C VAL A 179 -1.36 9.87 -6.09
N HIS A 180 -0.54 9.60 -5.07
CA HIS A 180 -0.80 9.96 -3.67
C HIS A 180 -0.36 11.38 -3.35
N VAL A 181 0.88 11.75 -3.69
CA VAL A 181 1.48 13.04 -3.32
C VAL A 181 0.85 14.22 -4.05
N LYS A 182 0.49 14.06 -5.34
CA LYS A 182 -0.27 15.08 -6.11
C LYS A 182 -1.77 15.06 -5.78
N GLY A 183 -2.19 14.24 -4.81
CA GLY A 183 -3.58 14.12 -4.35
C GLY A 183 -4.57 13.71 -5.43
N LEU A 184 -4.13 12.95 -6.44
CA LEU A 184 -5.00 12.48 -7.53
C LEU A 184 -5.98 11.44 -7.01
N MET A 185 -5.49 10.49 -6.21
CA MET A 185 -6.33 9.51 -5.52
C MET A 185 -7.36 10.18 -4.62
N TYR A 186 -6.91 11.09 -3.74
CA TYR A 186 -7.80 11.76 -2.78
C TYR A 186 -8.92 12.51 -3.49
N ARG A 187 -8.62 13.29 -4.54
CA ARG A 187 -9.63 14.03 -5.30
C ARG A 187 -10.65 13.12 -5.97
N ALA A 188 -10.21 12.01 -6.55
CA ALA A 188 -11.09 11.07 -7.22
C ALA A 188 -12.01 10.34 -6.21
N VAL A 189 -11.47 9.94 -5.06
CA VAL A 189 -12.27 9.33 -3.99
C VAL A 189 -13.28 10.31 -3.41
N GLU A 190 -12.88 11.55 -3.15
CA GLU A 190 -13.78 12.59 -2.63
C GLU A 190 -14.90 12.96 -3.61
N ALA A 191 -14.69 12.79 -4.91
CA ALA A 191 -15.68 13.09 -5.95
C ALA A 191 -16.80 12.02 -6.03
N ASP A 192 -16.53 10.78 -5.59
CA ASP A 192 -17.46 9.65 -5.68
C ASP A 192 -17.25 8.68 -4.50
N ILE A 193 -17.49 9.18 -3.29
CA ILE A 193 -17.07 8.47 -2.07
C ILE A 193 -17.82 7.14 -1.84
N GLU A 194 -19.07 7.06 -2.29
CA GLU A 194 -19.92 5.86 -2.17
C GLU A 194 -19.37 4.69 -3.00
N ARG A 195 -18.75 4.99 -4.13
CA ARG A 195 -18.11 3.99 -4.98
C ARG A 195 -16.86 3.39 -4.34
N TYR A 196 -16.09 4.22 -3.65
CA TYR A 196 -14.77 3.81 -3.15
C TYR A 196 -14.80 3.33 -1.70
N ILE A 197 -15.61 3.90 -0.81
CA ILE A 197 -15.65 3.49 0.60
C ILE A 197 -16.73 2.44 0.84
N CYS A 198 -16.31 1.30 1.38
CA CYS A 198 -17.14 0.16 1.73
C CYS A 198 -17.30 0.01 3.25
N TYR A 199 -18.36 -0.68 3.65
CA TYR A 199 -18.59 -1.15 5.03
C TYR A 199 -18.65 -0.06 6.11
N GLY A 200 -19.02 1.17 5.75
CA GLY A 200 -19.09 2.30 6.68
C GLY A 200 -19.89 1.99 7.96
N GLU A 201 -21.08 1.38 7.82
CA GLU A 201 -21.93 0.97 8.95
C GLU A 201 -21.23 0.03 9.95
N LYS A 202 -20.37 -0.89 9.46
CA LYS A 202 -19.64 -1.82 10.32
C LYS A 202 -18.55 -1.09 11.11
N THR A 203 -17.81 -0.19 10.44
CA THR A 203 -16.82 0.67 11.10
C THR A 203 -17.49 1.52 12.18
N GLN A 204 -18.62 2.16 11.84
CA GLN A 204 -19.40 2.96 12.78
C GLN A 204 -19.84 2.13 14.00
N ALA A 205 -20.36 0.92 13.78
CA ALA A 205 -20.80 0.04 14.87
C ALA A 205 -19.65 -0.34 15.83
N VAL A 206 -18.45 -0.59 15.31
CA VAL A 206 -17.26 -0.89 16.14
C VAL A 206 -16.86 0.33 16.98
N LEU A 207 -16.77 1.50 16.36
CA LEU A 207 -16.38 2.73 17.07
C LEU A 207 -17.42 3.10 18.15
N ALA A 208 -18.71 3.04 17.82
CA ALA A 208 -19.79 3.29 18.77
C ALA A 208 -19.77 2.29 19.93
N LYS A 209 -19.48 1.01 19.66
CA LYS A 209 -19.36 0.00 20.72
C LYS A 209 -18.23 0.33 21.68
N LEU A 210 -17.06 0.72 21.18
CA LEU A 210 -15.91 1.11 22.02
C LEU A 210 -16.22 2.35 22.86
N ALA A 211 -16.81 3.38 22.24
CA ALA A 211 -17.25 4.59 22.93
C ALA A 211 -18.24 4.28 24.06
N ASN A 212 -19.25 3.45 23.80
CA ASN A 212 -20.25 3.03 24.81
C ASN A 212 -19.65 2.24 25.99
N HIS A 213 -18.48 1.62 25.80
CA HIS A 213 -17.73 0.93 26.87
C HIS A 213 -16.69 1.84 27.54
N GLY A 214 -16.72 3.15 27.27
CA GLY A 214 -15.82 4.13 27.88
C GLY A 214 -14.35 3.97 27.47
N LYS A 215 -14.08 3.29 26.34
CA LYS A 215 -12.72 3.14 25.82
C LYS A 215 -12.28 4.44 25.15
N LYS A 216 -11.04 4.87 25.43
CA LYS A 216 -10.43 6.01 24.76
C LYS A 216 -9.97 5.62 23.36
N MET A 217 -10.02 6.54 22.42
CA MET A 217 -9.66 6.28 21.04
C MET A 217 -8.81 7.39 20.44
N PHE A 218 -7.84 7.03 19.60
CA PHE A 218 -7.14 8.00 18.77
C PHE A 218 -7.04 7.52 17.32
N LEU A 219 -7.06 8.46 16.39
CA LEU A 219 -6.84 8.23 14.97
C LEU A 219 -5.44 8.72 14.59
N ILE A 220 -4.67 7.91 13.87
CA ILE A 220 -3.35 8.28 13.35
C ILE A 220 -3.17 7.84 11.90
N THR A 221 -3.02 8.80 10.99
CA THR A 221 -2.94 8.55 9.55
C THR A 221 -1.89 9.40 8.85
N ASN A 222 -1.34 8.88 7.76
CA ASN A 222 -0.50 9.64 6.84
C ASN A 222 -1.31 10.54 5.91
N SER A 223 -2.62 10.30 5.80
CA SER A 223 -3.51 11.04 4.91
C SER A 223 -3.78 12.48 5.39
N PRO A 224 -4.07 13.40 4.46
CA PRO A 224 -4.39 14.79 4.79
C PRO A 224 -5.69 14.94 5.60
N SER A 225 -5.78 15.97 6.44
CA SER A 225 -6.95 16.20 7.29
C SER A 225 -8.27 16.34 6.52
N SER A 226 -8.27 17.03 5.37
CA SER A 226 -9.48 17.26 4.58
C SER A 226 -10.07 15.97 4.03
N PHE A 227 -9.20 15.05 3.63
CA PHE A 227 -9.58 13.75 3.10
C PHE A 227 -10.20 12.87 4.19
N VAL A 228 -9.52 12.78 5.34
CA VAL A 228 -9.99 12.04 6.51
C VAL A 228 -11.33 12.59 6.99
N ASP A 229 -11.47 13.92 7.03
CA ASP A 229 -12.72 14.56 7.44
C ASP A 229 -13.88 14.14 6.54
N LYS A 230 -13.74 14.26 5.21
CA LYS A 230 -14.81 13.89 4.27
C LYS A 230 -15.21 12.43 4.39
N GLY A 231 -14.25 11.51 4.46
CA GLY A 231 -14.57 10.09 4.56
C GLY A 231 -15.11 9.68 5.93
N MET A 232 -14.63 10.26 7.03
CA MET A 232 -15.23 10.01 8.35
C MET A 232 -16.63 10.62 8.48
N ASN A 233 -16.89 11.78 7.86
CA ASN A 233 -18.24 12.31 7.73
C ASN A 233 -19.18 11.34 7.02
N PHE A 234 -18.70 10.68 5.96
CA PHE A 234 -19.47 9.68 5.23
C PHE A 234 -19.68 8.39 6.04
N ILE A 235 -18.66 7.91 6.76
CA ILE A 235 -18.71 6.64 7.51
C ILE A 235 -19.52 6.77 8.81
N VAL A 236 -19.31 7.85 9.56
CA VAL A 236 -19.82 8.02 10.94
C VAL A 236 -20.84 9.15 11.05
N GLY A 237 -20.62 10.26 10.33
CA GLY A 237 -21.42 11.48 10.42
C GLY A 237 -20.60 12.70 10.85
N LYS A 238 -21.29 13.85 11.00
CA LYS A 238 -20.65 15.16 11.26
C LYS A 238 -19.83 15.21 12.54
N ASP A 239 -20.30 14.51 13.56
CA ASP A 239 -19.70 14.54 14.91
C ASP A 239 -18.68 13.41 15.12
N TRP A 240 -18.13 12.85 14.03
CA TRP A 240 -17.19 11.73 14.10
C TRP A 240 -15.97 12.02 14.98
N ARG A 241 -15.55 13.29 15.08
CA ARG A 241 -14.42 13.72 15.90
C ARG A 241 -14.66 13.50 17.39
N ASP A 242 -15.91 13.54 17.84
CA ASP A 242 -16.26 13.34 19.25
C ASP A 242 -15.99 11.90 19.72
N LEU A 243 -15.81 10.97 18.78
CA LEU A 243 -15.39 9.59 19.09
C LEU A 243 -13.90 9.48 19.40
N PHE A 244 -13.06 10.48 19.10
CA PHE A 244 -11.61 10.38 19.24
C PHE A 244 -11.07 11.44 20.20
N ASP A 245 -10.33 11.00 21.22
CA ASP A 245 -9.60 11.89 22.13
C ASP A 245 -8.51 12.68 21.39
N VAL A 246 -7.89 12.06 20.38
CA VAL A 246 -6.81 12.65 19.58
C VAL A 246 -6.93 12.22 18.11
N VAL A 247 -6.80 13.18 17.18
CA VAL A 247 -6.69 12.91 15.74
C VAL A 247 -5.35 13.44 15.25
N ILE A 248 -4.52 12.55 14.72
CA ILE A 248 -3.18 12.82 14.18
C ILE A 248 -3.21 12.54 12.68
N VAL A 249 -2.97 13.57 11.89
CA VAL A 249 -2.94 13.52 10.42
C VAL A 249 -1.53 13.78 9.92
N GLN A 250 -1.22 13.32 8.70
CA GLN A 250 0.12 13.44 8.11
C GLN A 250 1.23 12.98 9.07
N ALA A 251 0.98 11.85 9.75
CA ALA A 251 1.81 11.32 10.82
C ALA A 251 3.24 10.96 10.36
N ASP A 252 3.43 10.65 9.08
CA ASP A 252 4.70 10.15 8.52
C ASP A 252 5.12 8.82 9.18
N LYS A 253 4.18 7.89 9.31
CA LYS A 253 4.48 6.51 9.70
C LYS A 253 5.35 5.87 8.61
N PRO A 254 6.39 5.08 8.98
CA PRO A 254 6.71 4.62 10.33
C PRO A 254 7.58 5.58 11.16
N ASN A 255 8.10 6.67 10.59
CA ASN A 255 8.98 7.61 11.29
C ASN A 255 8.31 8.21 12.54
N PHE A 256 6.98 8.38 12.54
CA PHE A 256 6.23 8.77 13.73
C PHE A 256 6.58 7.95 14.99
N PHE A 257 6.76 6.63 14.82
CA PHE A 257 7.03 5.72 15.93
C PHE A 257 8.53 5.53 16.20
N ASN A 258 9.37 5.72 15.17
CA ASN A 258 10.78 5.38 15.22
C ASN A 258 11.71 6.60 15.38
N ASP A 259 11.25 7.80 15.04
CA ASP A 259 12.02 9.04 15.06
C ASP A 259 11.40 10.06 16.02
N LYS A 260 12.18 10.47 17.02
CA LYS A 260 11.73 11.41 18.06
C LYS A 260 11.95 12.89 17.70
N ARG A 261 12.49 13.19 16.50
CA ARG A 261 12.92 14.55 16.14
C ARG A 261 11.81 15.43 15.57
N ARG A 262 10.70 14.84 15.13
CA ARG A 262 9.62 15.60 14.48
C ARG A 262 8.67 16.18 15.55
N PRO A 263 8.57 17.51 15.72
CA PRO A 263 7.67 18.08 16.71
C PRO A 263 6.21 17.95 16.27
N PHE A 264 5.30 17.85 17.25
CA PHE A 264 3.87 17.97 16.98
C PHE A 264 3.52 19.39 16.54
N ARG A 265 2.55 19.47 15.63
CA ARG A 265 1.97 20.73 15.18
C ARG A 265 0.47 20.64 15.36
N ARG A 266 -0.12 21.67 15.99
CA ARG A 266 -1.56 21.76 16.12
C ARG A 266 -2.15 22.17 14.79
N PHE A 267 -3.05 21.33 14.26
CA PHE A 267 -3.87 21.68 13.12
C PHE A 267 -5.06 22.51 13.60
N THR A 268 -5.31 23.65 12.97
CA THR A 268 -6.51 24.47 13.22
C THR A 268 -7.48 24.33 12.04
N ASP A 269 -8.77 24.57 12.24
CA ASP A 269 -9.80 24.48 11.19
C ASP A 269 -9.54 25.40 9.97
N ARG A 270 -8.57 26.32 10.09
CA ARG A 270 -8.09 27.21 9.02
C ARG A 270 -6.85 26.67 8.28
N GLY A 271 -6.43 25.42 8.55
CA GLY A 271 -5.25 24.79 7.95
C GLY A 271 -3.91 25.33 8.46
N VAL A 272 -3.89 26.14 9.52
CA VAL A 272 -2.66 26.72 10.07
C VAL A 272 -2.04 25.75 11.07
N TYR A 273 -0.77 25.41 10.86
CA TYR A 273 0.06 24.65 11.80
C TYR A 273 0.69 25.60 12.80
N CYS A 274 0.22 25.57 14.04
CA CYS A 274 0.93 26.22 15.15
C CYS A 274 1.83 25.18 15.85
N GLY A 275 3.06 25.56 16.22
CA GLY A 275 3.89 24.71 17.07
C GLY A 275 3.20 24.45 18.41
N ILE A 276 3.35 23.22 18.91
CA ILE A 276 2.93 22.84 20.27
C ILE A 276 4.13 22.93 21.19
#